data_AF-A0A1V5SAZ1-F1
#
_entry.id   AF-A0A1V5SAZ1-F1
#
_cell.length_a   1.000
_cell.length_b   1.000
_cell.length_c   1.000
_cell.angle_alpha   90.00
_cell.angle_beta   90.00
_cell.angle_gamma   90.00
#
_symmetry.space_group_name_H-M   'P 1'
#
loop_
_entity.id
_entity.type
_entity.pdbx_description
1 polymer ?
#
loop_
_entity_poly.entity_id
_entity_poly.type
_entity_poly.pdbx_seq_one_letter_code
_entity_poly.pdbx_strand_id
1 'polypeptide(L)'
;MLGKRSLNFDFSTTPVRAWVSIIRPGKKVWEIRPRRGCSDKGRALQLILRSLTPAQRKGLTTVCVGDDKTDEDAFAVLRRSDVAIYVGESQRTMARYRLRETGAVLDLLEKIKSIRQKASRVQSGGKPLIKSTGRSKLGRKP
;
A
#
# COMPACT_ATOMS: atom_id res chain seq x y z
N MET A 1 6.89 15.62 -20.91
CA MET A 1 8.32 15.33 -20.66
C MET A 1 8.56 15.20 -19.16
N LEU A 2 8.70 13.98 -18.62
CA LEU A 2 9.30 13.78 -17.29
C LEU A 2 10.51 12.86 -17.48
N GLY A 3 11.70 13.42 -17.30
CA GLY A 3 12.97 12.73 -17.45
C GLY A 3 13.09 11.59 -16.44
N LYS A 4 13.45 10.40 -16.94
CA LYS A 4 13.90 9.27 -16.12
C LYS A 4 15.15 9.72 -15.37
N ARG A 5 15.02 10.00 -14.06
CA ARG A 5 16.18 10.21 -13.20
C ARG A 5 16.81 8.85 -12.93
N SER A 6 17.80 8.48 -13.74
CA SER A 6 18.68 7.36 -13.47
C SER A 6 19.52 7.66 -12.23
N LEU A 7 19.47 6.78 -11.23
CA LEU A 7 20.37 6.81 -10.08
C LEU A 7 21.71 6.23 -10.51
N ASN A 8 22.58 7.06 -11.09
CA ASN A 8 23.95 6.66 -11.40
C ASN A 8 24.75 6.67 -10.08
N PHE A 9 25.24 5.50 -9.67
CA PHE A 9 26.11 5.33 -8.51
C PHE A 9 27.57 5.37 -8.98
N ASP A 10 28.29 6.45 -8.68
CA ASP A 10 29.75 6.52 -8.85
C ASP A 10 30.43 6.41 -7.48
N PHE A 11 31.04 5.25 -7.24
CA PHE A 11 31.77 4.93 -6.01
C PHE A 11 33.25 5.40 -6.04
N SER A 12 33.74 5.92 -7.17
CA SER A 12 35.16 6.20 -7.36
C SER A 12 35.62 7.57 -6.85
N THR A 13 34.72 8.55 -6.79
CA THR A 13 35.07 9.97 -6.53
C THR A 13 34.45 10.56 -5.27
N THR A 14 33.49 9.87 -4.66
CA THR A 14 32.63 10.46 -3.62
C THR A 14 32.93 9.85 -2.25
N PRO A 15 33.26 10.65 -1.21
CA PRO A 15 33.66 10.10 0.08
C PRO A 15 32.55 9.25 0.72
N VAL A 16 32.90 8.14 1.38
CA VAL A 16 31.95 7.19 2.00
C VAL A 16 30.93 7.89 2.93
N ARG A 17 31.37 8.92 3.67
CA ARG A 17 30.52 9.81 4.51
C ARG A 17 29.42 10.56 3.75
N ALA A 18 29.54 10.74 2.44
CA ALA A 18 28.51 11.35 1.61
C ALA A 18 27.42 10.35 1.19
N TRP A 19 27.73 9.05 1.25
CA TRP A 19 26.81 7.95 0.92
C TRP A 19 26.19 7.28 2.14
N VAL A 20 26.75 7.47 3.34
CA VAL A 20 26.31 6.82 4.58
C VAL A 20 26.02 7.89 5.61
N SER A 21 24.83 7.94 6.20
CA SER A 21 24.61 8.89 7.32
C SER A 21 23.62 8.49 8.39
N ILE A 22 23.01 7.32 8.31
CA ILE A 22 22.07 6.91 9.34
C ILE A 22 22.63 5.66 9.98
N ILE A 23 23.17 5.86 11.18
CA ILE A 23 23.56 4.81 12.10
C ILE A 23 22.43 4.71 13.12
N ARG A 24 21.56 3.71 12.98
CA ARG A 24 20.46 3.46 13.92
C ARG A 24 20.88 2.38 14.93
N PRO A 25 20.71 2.61 16.25
CA PRO A 25 20.92 1.56 17.22
C PRO A 25 19.77 0.54 17.13
N GLY A 26 20.12 -0.72 16.88
CA GLY A 26 19.24 -1.87 16.95
C GLY A 26 19.52 -2.73 18.18
N LYS A 27 18.79 -3.85 18.35
CA LYS A 27 18.99 -4.76 19.48
C LYS A 27 20.32 -5.50 19.33
N LYS A 28 21.38 -4.97 19.96
CA LYS A 28 22.79 -5.45 19.88
C LYS A 28 23.43 -5.32 18.48
N VAL A 29 22.91 -4.44 17.63
CA VAL A 29 23.44 -4.19 16.28
C VAL A 29 23.42 -2.71 15.96
N TRP A 30 24.30 -2.26 15.06
CA TRP A 30 24.26 -0.92 14.48
C TRP A 30 23.88 -1.04 13.01
N GLU A 31 22.78 -0.40 12.60
CA GLU A 31 22.36 -0.39 11.21
C GLU A 31 22.96 0.79 10.46
N ILE A 32 23.75 0.49 9.43
CA ILE A 32 24.36 1.47 8.54
C ILE A 32 23.52 1.53 7.26
N ARG A 33 22.83 2.66 7.02
CA ARG A 33 21.98 2.82 5.84
C ARG A 33 22.55 3.84 4.84
N PRO A 34 22.44 3.58 3.51
CA PRO A 34 22.79 4.55 2.50
C PRO A 34 21.97 5.83 2.67
N ARG A 35 22.56 7.01 2.47
CA ARG A 35 21.88 8.32 2.47
C ARG A 35 20.91 8.51 1.32
N ARG A 36 21.15 7.83 0.20
CA ARG A 36 20.44 8.00 -1.06
C ARG A 36 19.90 6.65 -1.52
N GLY A 37 18.69 6.62 -2.07
CA GLY A 37 18.10 5.43 -2.68
C GLY A 37 16.76 5.07 -2.07
N CYS A 38 16.73 4.58 -0.83
CA CYS A 38 15.52 4.21 -0.11
C CYS A 38 15.94 3.74 1.29
N SER A 39 16.09 4.68 2.22
CA SER A 39 16.77 4.40 3.51
C SER A 39 15.79 4.01 4.62
N ASP A 40 14.50 4.13 4.36
CA ASP A 40 13.42 3.89 5.31
C ASP A 40 12.16 3.37 4.60
N LYS A 41 11.30 2.69 5.38
CA LYS A 41 10.07 2.06 4.87
C LYS A 41 9.09 3.11 4.32
N GLY A 42 9.09 4.33 4.87
CA GLY A 42 8.30 5.45 4.36
C GLY A 42 8.70 5.87 2.95
N ARG A 43 9.99 5.97 2.68
CA ARG A 43 10.51 6.28 1.35
C ARG A 43 10.20 5.18 0.36
N ALA A 44 10.30 3.91 0.76
CA ALA A 44 9.91 2.77 -0.07
C ALA A 44 8.44 2.87 -0.46
N LEU A 45 7.58 3.11 0.53
CA LEU A 45 6.16 3.25 0.31
C LEU A 45 5.85 4.43 -0.62
N GLN A 46 6.50 5.59 -0.44
CA GLN A 46 6.34 6.71 -1.35
C GLN A 46 6.75 6.38 -2.79
N LEU A 47 7.81 5.60 -3.00
CA LEU A 47 8.24 5.17 -4.34
C LEU A 47 7.18 4.29 -5.00
N ILE A 48 6.62 3.33 -4.26
CA ILE A 48 5.53 2.47 -4.72
C ILE A 48 4.29 3.32 -5.04
N LEU A 49 3.91 4.24 -4.16
CA LEU A 49 2.73 5.08 -4.38
C LEU A 49 2.90 6.05 -5.56
N ARG A 50 4.12 6.47 -5.88
CA ARG A 50 4.43 7.34 -7.03
C ARG A 50 4.42 6.61 -8.37
N SER A 51 4.53 5.28 -8.38
CA SER A 51 4.41 4.51 -9.63
C SER A 51 2.95 4.34 -10.08
N LEU A 52 1.99 4.62 -9.20
CA LEU A 52 0.56 4.59 -9.49
C LEU A 52 0.09 5.90 -10.12
N THR A 53 -0.81 5.80 -11.10
CA THR A 53 -1.50 6.98 -11.65
C THR A 53 -2.42 7.62 -10.59
N PRO A 54 -2.71 8.93 -10.69
CA PRO A 54 -3.63 9.60 -9.77
C PRO A 54 -5.01 8.94 -9.68
N ALA A 55 -5.54 8.44 -10.80
CA ALA A 55 -6.82 7.75 -10.87
C ALA A 55 -6.80 6.41 -10.11
N GLN A 56 -5.77 5.58 -10.32
CA GLN A 56 -5.58 4.34 -9.57
C GLN A 56 -5.46 4.64 -8.08
N ARG A 57 -4.67 5.64 -7.72
CA ARG A 57 -4.41 5.93 -6.32
C ARG A 57 -5.61 6.53 -5.59
N LYS A 58 -6.53 7.22 -6.27
CA LYS A 58 -7.78 7.72 -5.68
C LYS A 58 -8.72 6.58 -5.25
N GLY A 59 -8.74 5.47 -6.00
CA GLY A 59 -9.56 4.29 -5.70
C GLY A 59 -8.90 3.26 -4.77
N LEU A 60 -7.65 3.49 -4.35
CA LEU A 60 -6.89 2.54 -3.54
C LEU A 60 -6.72 3.06 -2.12
N THR A 61 -6.98 2.18 -1.15
CA THR A 61 -6.64 2.39 0.26
C THR A 61 -5.37 1.61 0.58
N THR A 62 -4.33 2.29 1.04
CA THR A 62 -3.10 1.64 1.50
C THR A 62 -3.28 1.20 2.95
N VAL A 63 -2.91 -0.03 3.26
CA VAL A 63 -2.89 -0.57 4.63
C VAL A 63 -1.45 -0.93 4.97
N CYS A 64 -0.90 -0.33 6.03
CA CYS A 64 0.41 -0.65 6.57
C CYS A 64 0.25 -1.22 7.97
N VAL A 65 0.95 -2.33 8.23
CA VAL A 65 0.96 -3.03 9.51
C VAL A 65 2.41 -3.22 9.92
N GLY A 66 2.76 -2.92 11.17
CA GLY A 66 4.12 -3.00 11.67
C GLY A 66 4.22 -2.91 13.20
N ASP A 67 5.34 -3.34 13.78
CA ASP A 67 5.54 -3.49 15.22
C ASP A 67 6.67 -2.64 15.80
N ASP A 68 7.53 -2.10 14.92
CA ASP A 68 8.75 -1.43 15.33
C ASP A 68 8.81 0.06 14.94
N LYS A 69 9.88 0.72 15.37
CA LYS A 69 10.12 2.14 15.06
C LYS A 69 10.38 2.41 13.58
N THR A 70 10.78 1.40 12.81
CA THR A 70 11.03 1.57 11.37
C THR A 70 9.74 1.62 10.58
N ASP A 71 8.67 1.00 11.07
CA ASP A 71 7.33 1.06 10.49
C ASP A 71 6.66 2.43 10.70
N GLU A 72 7.05 3.16 11.74
CA GLU A 72 6.60 4.54 11.97
C GLU A 72 6.94 5.47 10.80
N ASP A 73 8.11 5.25 10.16
CA ASP A 73 8.49 5.98 8.95
C ASP A 73 7.46 5.74 7.82
N ALA A 74 6.88 4.54 7.73
CA ALA A 74 5.82 4.20 6.77
C ALA A 74 4.45 4.78 7.17
N PHE A 75 4.11 4.78 8.46
CA PHE A 75 2.86 5.37 8.93
C PHE A 75 2.79 6.88 8.69
N ALA A 76 3.92 7.57 8.84
CA ALA A 76 4.02 9.02 8.65
C ALA A 76 3.70 9.49 7.21
N VAL A 77 3.81 8.61 6.21
CA VAL A 77 3.56 8.98 4.79
C VAL A 77 2.16 8.64 4.31
N LEU A 78 1.33 8.02 5.16
CA LEU A 78 -0.03 7.65 4.83
C LEU A 78 -0.98 8.85 4.84
N ARG A 79 -2.00 8.81 3.98
CA ARG A 79 -3.08 9.80 3.95
C ARG A 79 -4.10 9.48 5.04
N ARG A 80 -4.99 10.44 5.34
CA ARG A 80 -6.11 10.23 6.27
C ARG A 80 -7.04 9.08 5.88
N SER A 81 -7.16 8.78 4.58
CA SER A 81 -7.95 7.67 4.05
C SER A 81 -7.24 6.32 4.08
N ASP A 82 -5.92 6.31 4.28
CA ASP A 82 -5.14 5.08 4.43
C ASP A 82 -5.16 4.60 5.88
N VAL A 83 -4.72 3.36 6.10
CA VAL A 83 -4.80 2.67 7.38
C VAL A 83 -3.40 2.31 7.87
N ALA A 84 -2.98 2.88 8.99
CA ALA A 84 -1.80 2.45 9.74
C ALA A 84 -2.23 1.65 10.97
N ILE A 85 -1.60 0.48 11.16
CA ILE A 85 -1.87 -0.45 12.26
C ILE A 85 -0.56 -0.80 12.95
N TYR A 86 -0.47 -0.51 14.24
CA TYR A 86 0.65 -0.93 15.08
C TYR A 86 0.38 -2.30 15.72
N VAL A 87 1.39 -3.15 15.82
CA VAL A 87 1.32 -4.46 16.48
C VAL A 87 2.15 -4.43 17.76
N GLY A 88 1.51 -4.69 18.91
CA GLY A 88 2.15 -4.71 20.23
C GLY A 88 1.66 -3.60 21.16
N GLU A 89 2.42 -3.34 22.23
CA GLU A 89 1.98 -2.52 23.37
C GLU A 89 2.65 -1.14 23.49
N SER A 90 3.54 -0.76 22.56
CA SER A 90 4.24 0.54 22.60
C SER A 90 3.28 1.72 22.65
N GLN A 91 3.41 2.62 23.63
CA GLN A 91 2.55 3.81 23.76
C GLN A 91 2.84 4.90 22.73
N ARG A 92 3.93 4.80 21.97
CA ARG A 92 4.36 5.81 20.99
C ARG A 92 4.27 5.25 19.58
N THR A 93 3.20 5.59 18.87
CA THR A 93 2.97 5.22 17.46
C THR A 93 2.12 6.27 16.75
N MET A 94 2.39 6.49 15.45
CA MET A 94 1.59 7.28 14.52
C MET A 94 0.41 6.48 13.95
N ALA A 95 0.35 5.17 14.21
CA ALA A 95 -0.75 4.33 13.78
C ALA A 95 -2.05 4.71 14.50
N ARG A 96 -3.15 4.75 13.73
CA ARG A 96 -4.49 5.03 14.26
C ARG A 96 -5.15 3.81 14.89
N TYR A 97 -4.69 2.62 14.52
CA TYR A 97 -5.22 1.35 14.99
C TYR A 97 -4.10 0.51 15.59
N ARG A 98 -4.49 -0.44 16.44
CA ARG A 98 -3.57 -1.33 17.11
C ARG A 98 -4.09 -2.75 17.14
N LEU A 99 -3.17 -3.69 17.00
CA LEU A 99 -3.35 -5.11 17.29
C LEU A 99 -2.40 -5.50 18.43
N ARG A 100 -2.84 -6.38 19.33
CA ARG A 100 -2.01 -6.80 20.47
C ARG A 100 -0.82 -7.66 20.06
N GLU A 101 -1.03 -8.53 19.09
CA GLU A 101 -0.07 -9.56 18.71
C GLU A 101 -0.16 -9.89 17.22
N THR A 102 0.87 -10.59 16.73
CA THR A 102 0.96 -10.99 15.32
C THR A 102 -0.18 -11.93 14.90
N GLY A 103 -0.70 -12.77 15.81
CA GLY A 103 -1.86 -13.64 15.52
C GLY A 103 -3.09 -12.84 15.08
N ALA A 104 -3.36 -11.71 15.73
CA ALA A 104 -4.48 -10.85 15.37
C ALA A 104 -4.34 -10.19 13.98
N VAL A 105 -3.13 -10.14 13.41
CA VAL A 105 -2.90 -9.69 12.03
C VAL A 105 -3.50 -10.69 11.05
N LEU A 106 -3.38 -12.00 11.34
CA LEU A 106 -3.95 -13.04 10.49
C LEU A 106 -5.48 -12.94 10.45
N ASP A 107 -6.11 -12.83 11.62
CA ASP A 107 -7.57 -12.67 11.74
C ASP A 107 -8.07 -11.45 10.96
N LEU A 108 -7.32 -10.35 11.00
CA LEU A 108 -7.63 -9.15 10.23
C LEU A 108 -7.58 -9.42 8.73
N LEU A 109 -6.51 -10.06 8.24
CA LEU A 109 -6.35 -10.38 6.82
C LEU A 109 -7.45 -11.33 6.32
N GLU A 110 -7.85 -12.30 7.14
CA GLU A 110 -8.97 -13.20 6.82
C GLU A 110 -10.31 -12.46 6.73
N LYS A 111 -10.58 -11.54 7.65
CA LYS A 111 -11.78 -10.69 7.61
C LYS A 111 -11.79 -9.82 6.35
N ILE A 112 -10.66 -9.19 6.01
CA ILE A 112 -10.53 -8.39 4.78
C ILE A 112 -10.79 -9.25 3.54
N LYS A 113 -10.20 -10.45 3.47
CA LYS A 113 -10.42 -11.41 2.39
C LYS A 113 -11.90 -11.76 2.24
N SER A 114 -12.58 -12.09 3.35
CA SER A 114 -14.01 -12.43 3.36
C SER A 114 -14.88 -11.27 2.84
N ILE A 115 -14.61 -10.05 3.31
CA ILE A 115 -15.33 -8.84 2.86
C ILE A 115 -15.15 -8.64 1.35
N ARG A 116 -13.93 -8.76 0.85
CA ARG A 116 -13.64 -8.61 -0.59
C ARG A 116 -14.35 -9.67 -1.45
N GLN A 117 -14.41 -10.92 -0.99
CA GLN A 117 -15.10 -12.00 -1.70
C GLN A 117 -16.62 -11.80 -1.74
N LYS A 118 -17.21 -11.29 -0.67
CA LYS A 118 -18.65 -10.93 -0.65
C LYS A 118 -18.93 -9.77 -1.60
N ALA A 119 -18.09 -8.73 -1.58
CA ALA A 119 -18.24 -7.57 -2.45
C ALA A 119 -18.13 -7.93 -3.95
N SER A 120 -17.22 -8.84 -4.32
CA SER A 120 -17.09 -9.29 -5.71
C SER A 120 -18.31 -10.08 -6.19
N ARG A 121 -18.92 -10.91 -5.33
CA ARG A 121 -20.15 -11.67 -5.66
C ARG A 121 -21.34 -10.75 -5.92
N VAL A 122 -21.48 -9.68 -5.15
CA VAL A 122 -22.54 -8.67 -5.34
C VAL A 122 -22.38 -7.92 -6.66
N GLN A 123 -21.14 -7.60 -7.06
CA GLN A 123 -20.87 -6.93 -8.34
C GLN A 123 -21.13 -7.83 -9.57
N SER A 124 -21.04 -9.16 -9.43
CA SER A 124 -21.33 -10.11 -10.51
C SER A 124 -22.83 -10.39 -10.72
N GLY A 125 -23.70 -10.06 -9.76
CA GLY A 125 -25.15 -10.33 -9.81
C GLY A 125 -26.02 -9.22 -10.43
N GLY A 126 -25.41 -8.11 -10.89
CA GLY A 126 -26.12 -6.90 -11.31
C GLY A 126 -26.20 -6.69 -12.83
N LYS A 127 -26.87 -7.58 -13.57
CA LYS A 127 -27.49 -7.25 -14.88
C LYS A 127 -28.78 -8.05 -15.04
N PRO A 128 -29.98 -7.42 -14.99
CA PRO A 128 -31.18 -8.08 -15.45
C PRO A 128 -31.06 -8.29 -16.95
N LEU A 129 -31.16 -9.55 -17.39
CA LEU A 129 -31.31 -9.90 -18.79
C LEU A 129 -32.67 -9.33 -19.24
N ILE A 130 -32.64 -8.21 -19.96
CA ILE A 130 -33.84 -7.70 -20.65
C ILE A 130 -34.22 -8.77 -21.67
N LYS A 131 -35.23 -9.60 -21.33
CA LYS A 131 -35.85 -10.48 -22.32
C LYS A 131 -36.56 -9.55 -23.31
N SER A 132 -36.00 -9.43 -24.51
CA SER A 132 -36.70 -8.85 -25.64
C SER A 132 -37.93 -9.71 -25.90
N THR A 133 -39.08 -9.23 -25.45
CA THR A 133 -40.38 -9.80 -25.82
C THR A 133 -40.49 -9.68 -27.33
N GLY A 134 -40.32 -10.80 -28.02
CA GLY A 134 -40.50 -10.91 -29.45
C GLY A 134 -41.94 -10.53 -29.81
N ARG A 135 -42.09 -9.45 -30.57
CA ARG A 135 -43.34 -9.15 -31.26
C ARG A 135 -43.36 -10.01 -32.52
N SER A 136 -44.12 -11.10 -32.46
CA SER A 136 -44.37 -12.01 -33.56
C SER A 136 -45.12 -11.30 -34.69
N LYS A 137 -44.56 -11.43 -35.90
CA LYS A 137 -45.17 -11.46 -37.23
C LYS A 137 -46.67 -11.08 -37.30
N LEU A 138 -46.97 -9.99 -38.04
CA LEU A 138 -48.15 -9.95 -38.89
C LEU A 138 -47.69 -9.70 -40.32
N GLY A 139 -47.61 -10.78 -41.10
CA GLY A 139 -47.56 -10.69 -42.54
C GLY A 139 -48.97 -10.54 -43.08
N ARG A 140 -49.18 -9.56 -43.96
CA ARG A 140 -50.20 -9.61 -45.01
C ARG A 140 -49.52 -9.19 -46.31
N LYS A 141 -49.35 -10.16 -47.22
CA LYS A 141 -49.23 -9.94 -48.67
C LYS A 141 -50.64 -9.97 -49.28
N PRO A 142 -50.76 -9.67 -50.58
CA PRO A 142 -50.49 -8.40 -51.25
C PRO A 142 -51.71 -7.47 -51.23
#